data_AF-A0A3P7LRK5-F1
#
_entry.id   AF-A0A3P7LRK5-F1
#
_cell.length_a   1.000
_cell.length_b   1.000
_cell.length_c   1.000
_cell.angle_alpha   90.00
_cell.angle_beta   90.00
_cell.angle_gamma   90.00
#
_symmetry.space_group_name_H-M   'P 1'
#
loop_
_entity.id
_entity.type
_entity.pdbx_description
1 polymer ?
#
loop_
_entity_poly.entity_id
_entity_poly.type
_entity_poly.pdbx_seq_one_letter_code
_entity_poly.pdbx_strand_id
1 'polypeptide(L)'
;MTEFKSQRIATVPEYLHRHLFNSDVPSTSTAPSYQIELPTLRSSSLQEHFRIIAEDLTEKYRELLEAAAAFPLQVPKPAHWRFETGWTRYSHSGVVEKKRSVVNAIWKTPQEIPRLQD
;
A
#
# COMPACT_ATOMS: atom_id res chain seq x y z
N MET A 1 30.49 33.12 32.44
CA MET A 1 30.59 32.15 31.32
C MET A 1 29.72 30.97 31.70
N THR A 2 28.59 30.78 31.02
CA THR A 2 27.69 29.64 31.24
C THR A 2 28.33 28.38 30.67
N GLU A 3 28.52 27.37 31.52
CA GLU A 3 29.11 26.09 31.14
C GLU A 3 28.06 25.25 30.37
N PHE A 4 28.34 24.95 29.10
CA PHE A 4 27.46 24.11 28.29
C PHE A 4 27.64 22.65 28.69
N LYS A 5 26.67 22.10 29.43
CA LYS A 5 26.64 20.68 29.77
C LYS A 5 25.95 19.91 28.65
N SER A 6 26.74 19.23 27.80
CA SER A 6 26.19 18.34 26.78
C SER A 6 25.48 17.15 27.45
N GLN A 7 24.16 17.08 27.30
CA GLN A 7 23.37 15.95 27.79
C GLN A 7 23.30 14.92 26.65
N ARG A 8 23.90 13.75 26.87
CA ARG A 8 23.80 12.67 25.89
C ARG A 8 22.38 12.13 25.89
N ILE A 9 21.74 12.17 24.72
CA ILE A 9 20.44 11.57 24.52
C ILE A 9 20.63 10.06 24.43
N ALA A 10 19.98 9.34 25.32
CA ALA A 10 19.83 7.90 25.27
C ALA A 10 19.21 7.51 23.92
N THR A 11 19.92 6.68 23.14
CA THR A 11 19.41 6.21 21.84
C THR A 11 18.73 4.84 21.98
N VAL A 12 18.39 4.28 20.83
CA VAL A 12 17.72 2.99 20.64
C VAL A 12 18.43 1.86 21.41
N PRO A 13 17.71 0.89 22.00
CA PRO A 13 18.30 -0.28 22.61
C PRO A 13 19.15 -1.12 21.64
N GLU A 14 20.17 -1.78 22.18
CA GLU A 14 21.16 -2.52 21.40
C GLU A 14 20.53 -3.57 20.48
N TYR A 15 19.59 -4.37 21.01
CA TYR A 15 18.95 -5.44 20.24
C TYR A 15 18.20 -4.89 19.02
N LEU A 16 17.54 -3.73 19.18
CA LEU A 16 16.77 -3.08 18.13
C LEU A 16 17.71 -2.43 17.11
N HIS A 17 18.82 -1.85 17.57
CA HIS A 17 19.85 -1.33 16.66
C HIS A 17 20.44 -2.43 15.77
N ARG A 18 20.83 -3.56 16.36
CA ARG A 18 21.36 -4.71 15.63
C ARG A 18 20.35 -5.26 14.62
N HIS A 19 19.08 -5.37 15.03
CA HIS A 19 18.01 -5.86 14.15
C HIS A 19 17.74 -4.94 12.97
N LEU A 20 17.71 -3.61 13.17
CA LEU A 20 17.36 -2.65 12.12
C LEU A 20 18.51 -2.29 11.18
N PHE A 21 19.74 -2.17 11.70
CA PHE A 21 20.85 -1.56 10.96
C PHE A 21 22.01 -2.52 10.67
N ASN A 22 22.02 -3.71 11.28
CA ASN A 22 23.07 -4.72 11.12
C ASN A 22 24.50 -4.14 11.18
N SER A 23 24.71 -3.12 12.03
CA SER A 23 25.94 -2.35 12.16
C SER A 23 26.38 -2.26 13.62
N ASP A 24 27.61 -1.78 13.84
CA ASP A 24 28.17 -1.62 15.19
C ASP A 24 27.28 -0.73 16.06
N VAL A 25 27.04 -1.19 17.28
CA VAL A 25 26.14 -0.55 18.23
C VAL A 25 26.79 0.75 18.74
N PRO A 26 26.14 1.91 18.60
CA PRO A 26 26.68 3.16 19.10
C PRO A 26 26.82 3.12 20.61
N SER A 27 27.87 3.74 21.14
CA SER A 27 28.10 3.86 22.59
C SER A 27 27.01 4.67 23.33
N THR A 28 26.01 5.20 22.62
CA THR A 28 24.84 5.92 23.14
C THR A 28 23.61 5.03 23.33
N SER A 29 23.67 3.76 22.90
CA SER A 29 22.60 2.77 23.04
C SER A 29 22.25 2.52 24.51
N THR A 30 20.96 2.58 24.85
CA THR A 30 20.48 2.54 26.25
C THR A 30 19.75 1.23 26.59
N ALA A 31 19.77 0.85 27.87
CA ALA A 31 19.63 -0.52 28.34
C ALA A 31 18.24 -1.07 28.73
N PRO A 32 17.06 -0.40 28.64
CA PRO A 32 15.84 -1.10 29.01
C PRO A 32 15.56 -2.19 27.95
N SER A 33 15.82 -3.43 28.33
CA SER A 33 15.51 -4.60 27.53
C SER A 33 13.99 -4.79 27.52
N TYR A 34 13.35 -4.47 26.40
CA TYR A 34 11.96 -4.82 26.16
C TYR A 34 11.93 -6.11 25.35
N GLN A 35 11.16 -7.10 25.80
CA GLN A 35 10.89 -8.30 25.02
C GLN A 35 9.81 -7.95 24.00
N ILE A 36 10.23 -7.62 22.78
CA ILE A 36 9.36 -7.38 21.64
C ILE A 36 9.78 -8.37 20.54
N GLU A 37 8.82 -9.10 19.99
CA GLU A 37 9.07 -9.90 18.79
C GLU A 37 9.14 -8.96 17.59
N LEU A 38 10.33 -8.86 16.97
CA LEU A 38 10.55 -8.02 15.81
C LEU A 38 10.26 -8.80 14.53
N PRO A 39 9.58 -8.18 13.54
CA PRO A 39 9.34 -8.82 12.26
C PRO A 39 10.66 -9.06 11.52
N THR A 40 10.71 -10.15 10.76
CA THR A 40 11.86 -10.47 9.91
C THR A 40 11.99 -9.44 8.80
N LEU A 41 13.14 -8.77 8.73
CA LEU A 41 13.43 -7.87 7.62
C LEU A 41 13.68 -8.68 6.34
N ARG A 42 13.19 -8.16 5.22
CA ARG A 42 13.38 -8.75 3.88
C ARG A 42 14.78 -8.50 3.31
N SER A 43 15.54 -7.61 3.92
CA SER A 43 16.89 -7.24 3.50
C SER A 43 17.69 -6.69 4.70
N SER A 44 18.99 -6.49 4.50
CA SER A 44 19.92 -5.98 5.52
C SER A 44 19.85 -4.46 5.73
N SER A 45 19.25 -3.72 4.80
CA SER A 45 19.07 -2.27 4.88
C SER A 45 17.59 -1.95 5.01
N LEU A 46 17.22 -1.15 6.01
CA LEU A 46 15.84 -0.70 6.19
C LEU A 46 15.28 0.00 4.94
N GLN A 47 16.10 0.77 4.23
CA GLN A 47 15.68 1.43 3.00
C GLN A 47 15.28 0.41 1.95
N GLU A 48 16.08 -0.65 1.79
CA GLU A 48 15.82 -1.71 0.83
C GLU A 48 14.59 -2.54 1.24
N HIS A 49 14.39 -2.77 2.54
CA HIS A 49 13.21 -3.46 3.05
C HIS A 49 11.92 -2.73 2.65
N PHE A 50 11.86 -1.41 2.86
CA PHE A 50 10.70 -0.61 2.46
C PHE A 50 10.57 -0.50 0.94
N ARG A 51 11.68 -0.47 0.19
CA ARG A 51 11.66 -0.51 -1.28
C ARG A 51 10.95 -1.77 -1.77
N ILE A 52 11.34 -2.94 -1.27
CA ILE A 52 10.73 -4.23 -1.63
C ILE A 52 9.24 -4.26 -1.28
N ILE A 53 8.87 -3.82 -0.07
CA ILE A 53 7.45 -3.78 0.33
C ILE A 53 6.65 -2.86 -0.59
N ALA A 54 7.17 -1.68 -0.89
CA ALA A 54 6.49 -0.74 -1.77
C ALA A 54 6.34 -1.30 -3.19
N GLU A 55 7.37 -1.98 -3.70
CA GLU A 55 7.35 -2.63 -5.01
C GLU A 55 6.26 -3.71 -5.07
N ASP A 56 6.22 -4.65 -4.12
CA ASP A 56 5.19 -5.68 -4.04
C ASP A 56 3.77 -5.11 -3.94
N LEU A 57 3.58 -4.07 -3.11
CA LEU A 57 2.26 -3.47 -2.91
C LEU A 57 1.76 -2.72 -4.16
N THR A 58 2.69 -2.18 -4.95
CA THR A 58 2.36 -1.35 -6.12
C THR A 58 2.42 -2.10 -7.44
N GLU A 59 3.02 -3.29 -7.49
CA GLU A 59 3.23 -4.08 -8.71
C GLU A 59 1.94 -4.23 -9.52
N LYS A 60 0.87 -4.71 -8.88
CA LYS A 60 -0.43 -4.90 -9.55
C LYS A 60 -1.00 -3.61 -10.11
N TYR A 61 -0.84 -2.49 -9.40
CA TYR A 61 -1.33 -1.20 -9.87
C TYR A 61 -0.48 -0.65 -11.01
N ARG A 62 0.83 -0.87 -10.97
CA ARG A 62 1.77 -0.52 -12.03
C ARG A 62 1.39 -1.25 -13.32
N GLU A 63 1.14 -2.56 -13.26
CA GLU A 63 0.70 -3.36 -14.42
C GLU A 63 -0.59 -2.82 -15.05
N LEU A 64 -1.60 -2.50 -14.22
CA LEU A 64 -2.86 -1.93 -14.69
C LEU A 64 -2.64 -0.54 -15.33
N LEU A 65 -1.77 0.27 -14.74
CA LEU A 65 -1.45 1.60 -15.25
C LEU A 65 -0.70 1.51 -16.59
N GLU A 66 0.25 0.58 -16.73
CA GLU A 66 0.96 0.33 -17.98
C GLU A 66 0.01 -0.15 -19.08
N ALA A 67 -0.90 -1.08 -18.77
CA ALA A 67 -1.94 -1.52 -19.69
C ALA A 67 -2.88 -0.37 -20.10
N ALA A 68 -3.24 0.51 -19.16
CA ALA A 68 -4.05 1.69 -19.44
C ALA A 68 -3.30 2.74 -20.27
N ALA A 69 -2.01 2.94 -20.03
CA ALA A 69 -1.17 3.88 -20.77
C ALA A 69 -0.93 3.42 -22.21
N ALA A 70 -0.84 2.11 -22.45
CA ALA A 70 -0.76 1.52 -23.77
C ALA A 70 -2.09 1.59 -24.55
N PHE A 71 -3.19 1.97 -23.90
CA PHE A 71 -4.48 2.04 -24.53
C PHE A 71 -4.53 3.20 -25.55
N PRO A 72 -4.95 2.95 -26.80
CA PRO A 72 -5.07 4.01 -27.78
C PRO A 72 -6.16 5.00 -27.33
N LEU A 73 -5.76 6.24 -27.04
CA LEU A 73 -6.67 7.33 -26.65
C LEU A 73 -7.57 7.83 -27.79
N GLN A 74 -7.53 7.20 -28.97
CA GLN A 74 -8.37 7.54 -30.12
C GLN A 74 -9.79 6.99 -29.97
N VAL A 75 -10.41 7.24 -28.82
CA VAL A 75 -11.83 6.93 -28.62
C VAL A 75 -12.62 8.01 -29.36
N PRO A 76 -13.49 7.67 -30.32
CA PRO A 76 -14.30 8.66 -31.00
C PRO A 76 -15.18 9.38 -29.99
N LYS A 77 -15.09 10.72 -29.98
CA LYS A 77 -15.96 11.56 -29.16
C LYS A 77 -17.41 11.29 -29.58
N PRO A 78 -18.32 10.93 -28.64
CA PRO A 78 -19.70 10.72 -29.00
C PRO A 78 -20.32 12.04 -29.51
N ALA A 79 -21.10 11.97 -30.59
CA ALA A 79 -21.80 13.13 -31.12
C ALA A 79 -22.78 13.74 -30.09
N HIS A 80 -23.36 12.89 -29.24
CA HIS A 80 -24.28 13.30 -28.18
C HIS A 80 -23.96 12.53 -26.89
N TRP A 81 -23.89 13.25 -25.78
CA TRP A 81 -23.77 12.65 -24.44
C TRP A 81 -25.13 12.22 -23.94
N ARG A 82 -25.24 11.00 -23.41
CA ARG A 82 -26.45 10.54 -22.74
C ARG A 82 -26.46 10.98 -21.29
N PHE A 83 -27.38 11.86 -20.94
CA PHE A 83 -27.62 12.34 -19.57
C PHE A 83 -28.71 11.50 -18.90
N GLU A 84 -28.38 10.24 -18.61
CA GLU A 84 -29.26 9.32 -17.90
C GLU A 84 -28.62 8.88 -16.58
N THR A 85 -29.44 8.49 -15.61
CA THR A 85 -28.95 7.92 -14.35
C THR A 85 -28.33 6.53 -14.59
N GLY A 86 -27.14 6.32 -14.01
CA GLY A 86 -26.39 5.06 -14.07
C GLY A 86 -25.09 5.16 -14.90
N TRP A 87 -24.52 4.01 -15.24
CA TRP A 87 -23.29 3.91 -16.01
C TRP A 87 -23.59 3.76 -17.51
N THR A 88 -22.99 4.61 -18.34
CA THR A 88 -23.09 4.55 -19.81
C THR A 88 -21.75 4.11 -20.39
N ARG A 89 -21.74 3.00 -21.14
CA ARG A 89 -20.56 2.53 -21.87
C ARG A 89 -20.55 3.16 -23.27
N TYR A 90 -19.47 3.85 -23.60
CA TYR A 90 -19.15 4.31 -24.95
C TYR A 90 -18.10 3.38 -25.55
N SER A 91 -18.42 2.75 -26.67
CA SER A 91 -17.51 1.85 -27.38
C SER A 91 -16.79 2.56 -28.52
N HIS A 92 -15.67 2.00 -28.97
CA HIS A 92 -14.94 2.50 -30.15
C HIS A 92 -15.76 2.44 -31.45
N SER A 93 -16.79 1.57 -31.52
CA SER A 93 -17.71 1.51 -32.65
C SER A 93 -18.82 2.56 -32.58
N GLY A 94 -18.80 3.46 -31.59
CA GLY A 94 -19.85 4.47 -31.38
C GLY A 94 -21.14 3.92 -30.79
N VAL A 95 -21.20 2.62 -30.48
CA VAL A 95 -22.35 2.01 -29.79
C VAL A 95 -22.37 2.49 -28.34
N VAL A 96 -23.54 2.99 -27.93
CA VAL A 96 -23.80 3.48 -26.58
C VAL A 96 -24.72 2.49 -25.87
N GLU A 97 -24.24 1.93 -24.78
CA GLU A 97 -25.01 0.96 -23.99
C GLU A 97 -25.14 1.42 -22.54
N LYS A 98 -26.36 1.35 -22.02
CA LYS A 98 -26.61 1.52 -20.59
C LYS A 98 -26.19 0.26 -19.86
N LYS A 99 -25.17 0.34 -19.00
CA LYS A 99 -24.84 -0.77 -18.11
C LYS A 99 -25.81 -0.74 -16.94
N ARG A 100 -26.38 -1.92 -16.64
CA ARG A 100 -27.08 -2.12 -15.36
C ARG A 100 -26.09 -1.86 -14.23
N SER A 101 -26.49 -1.04 -13.26
CA SER A 101 -25.72 -0.85 -12.02
C SER A 101 -25.46 -2.20 -11.38
N VAL A 102 -24.19 -2.58 -11.27
CA VAL A 102 -23.74 -3.78 -10.54
C VAL A 102 -23.61 -3.49 -9.04
N VAL A 103 -24.16 -2.36 -8.57
CA VAL A 103 -24.09 -1.92 -7.17
C VAL A 103 -24.69 -2.95 -6.20
N ASN A 104 -25.53 -3.87 -6.68
CA ASN A 104 -26.09 -4.96 -5.86
C ASN A 104 -25.25 -6.25 -5.80
N ALA A 105 -24.11 -6.36 -6.49
CA ALA A 105 -23.29 -7.58 -6.46
C ALA A 105 -22.02 -7.46 -5.61
N ILE A 106 -21.52 -6.25 -5.36
CA ILE A 106 -20.27 -6.02 -4.62
C ILE A 106 -20.55 -5.73 -3.11
N TRP A 107 -21.79 -5.36 -2.76
CA TRP A 107 -22.26 -5.20 -1.38
C TRP A 107 -23.28 -6.28 -0.97
N LYS A 108 -23.15 -7.53 -1.46
CA LYS A 108 -23.84 -8.61 -0.78
C LYS A 108 -23.22 -8.75 0.61
N THR A 109 -24.02 -8.38 1.59
CA THR A 109 -23.84 -8.50 3.03
C THR A 109 -23.03 -9.76 3.40
N PRO A 110 -22.03 -9.69 4.29
CA PRO A 110 -21.49 -10.88 4.93
C PRO A 110 -22.52 -11.38 5.96
N GLN A 111 -23.54 -12.08 5.48
CA GLN A 111 -24.50 -12.81 6.31
C GLN A 111 -24.80 -14.15 5.63
N GLU A 112 -23.91 -15.11 5.86
CA GLU A 112 -24.20 -16.52 6.20
C GLU A 112 -22.88 -17.29 6.16
N ILE A 113 -22.09 -17.15 7.23
CA ILE A 113 -21.15 -18.20 7.63
C ILE A 113 -22.05 -19.29 8.22
N PRO A 114 -22.10 -20.53 7.67
CA PRO A 114 -22.81 -21.60 8.35
C PRO A 114 -22.11 -21.81 9.69
N ARG A 115 -22.84 -21.61 10.80
CA ARG A 115 -22.35 -22.09 12.09
C ARG A 115 -22.14 -23.59 11.95
N LEU A 116 -20.89 -24.02 12.10
CA LEU A 116 -20.56 -25.38 12.50
C LEU A 116 -21.49 -25.74 13.67
N GLN A 117 -22.39 -26.69 13.42
CA GLN A 117 -23.04 -27.41 14.51
C GLN A 117 -22.02 -28.41 15.04
N ASP A 118 -21.94 -28.47 16.36
CA ASP A 118 -21.05 -29.34 17.14
C ASP A 118 -21.18 -30.83 16.76
#